data_AF-A0A964KX92-F1
#
_entry.id   AF-A0A964KX92-F1
#
_cell.length_a   1.000
_cell.length_b   1.000
_cell.length_c   1.000
_cell.angle_alpha   90.00
_cell.angle_beta   90.00
_cell.angle_gamma   90.00
#
_symmetry.space_group_name_H-M   'P 1'
#
loop_
_entity.id
_entity.type
_entity.pdbx_description
1 polymer ?
#
loop_
_entity_poly.entity_id
_entity_poly.type
_entity_poly.pdbx_seq_one_letter_code
_entity_poly.pdbx_strand_id
1 'polypeptide(L)' 'MKEKFLNYFQDISKEMSKVNWPTKKELQESTTIVLVVCIIFAAFVYLVDTAISQVLKNIF' A
#
# COMPACT_ATOMS: atom_id res chain seq x y z
N MET A 1 -38.41 3.77 -11.70
CA MET A 1 -37.26 4.01 -10.78
C MET A 1 -36.27 2.85 -10.74
N LYS A 2 -36.74 1.59 -10.64
CA LYS A 2 -35.88 0.38 -10.68
C LYS A 2 -35.06 0.22 -11.97
N GLU A 3 -35.63 0.56 -13.13
CA GLU A 3 -34.93 0.45 -14.43
C GLU A 3 -33.74 1.40 -14.56
N LYS A 4 -33.82 2.62 -13.98
CA LYS A 4 -32.68 3.55 -13.96
C LYS A 4 -31.51 2.99 -13.16
N PHE A 5 -31.77 2.34 -12.03
CA PHE A 5 -30.73 1.71 -11.21
C PHE A 5 -30.07 0.50 -11.88
N LEU A 6 -30.87 -0.33 -12.57
CA LEU A 6 -30.35 -1.46 -13.34
C LEU A 6 -29.45 -0.99 -14.49
N ASN A 7 -29.88 0.01 -15.24
CA ASN A 7 -29.06 0.60 -16.30
C ASN A 7 -27.77 1.23 -15.75
N TYR A 8 -27.84 1.90 -14.59
CA TYR A 8 -26.68 2.50 -13.94
C TYR A 8 -25.62 1.46 -13.54
N PHE A 9 -26.05 0.32 -12.99
CA PHE A 9 -25.14 -0.78 -12.67
C PHE A 9 -24.52 -1.42 -13.93
N GLN A 10 -25.31 -1.50 -15.00
CA GLN A 10 -24.84 -2.02 -16.28
C GLN A 10 -23.80 -1.10 -16.92
N ASP A 11 -23.97 0.22 -16.80
CA ASP A 11 -23.01 1.21 -17.27
C ASP A 11 -21.74 1.24 -16.40
N ILE A 12 -21.85 1.13 -15.08
CA ILE A 12 -20.69 0.97 -14.17
C ILE A 12 -19.90 -0.29 -14.53
N SER A 13 -20.58 -1.40 -14.81
CA SER A 13 -19.91 -2.66 -15.21
C SER A 13 -19.18 -2.51 -16.55
N LYS A 14 -19.75 -1.76 -17.50
CA LYS A 14 -19.08 -1.43 -18.78
C LYS A 14 -17.91 -0.47 -18.64
N GLU A 15 -17.90 0.41 -17.66
CA GLU A 15 -16.74 1.27 -17.37
C GLU A 15 -15.64 0.49 -16.64
N MET A 16 -16.02 -0.37 -15.68
CA MET A 16 -15.09 -1.26 -14.97
C MET A 16 -14.36 -2.22 -15.90
N SER A 17 -14.96 -2.63 -17.02
CA SER A 17 -14.28 -3.47 -18.02
C SER A 17 -13.27 -2.72 -18.88
N LYS A 18 -13.32 -1.38 -18.90
CA LYS A 18 -12.30 -0.53 -19.56
C LYS A 18 -11.11 -0.24 -18.64
N VAL A 19 -11.19 -0.59 -17.36
CA VAL A 19 -10.10 -0.43 -16.41
C VAL A 19 -9.10 -1.55 -16.64
N ASN A 20 -7.86 -1.19 -16.96
CA ASN A 20 -6.75 -2.13 -17.05
C ASN A 20 -6.36 -2.56 -15.63
N TRP A 21 -6.96 -3.64 -15.17
CA TRP A 21 -6.58 -4.25 -13.90
C TRP A 21 -5.17 -4.85 -14.04
N PRO A 22 -4.26 -4.55 -13.09
CA PRO A 22 -2.93 -5.11 -13.09
C PRO A 22 -3.00 -6.62 -12.99
N THR A 23 -2.10 -7.30 -13.67
CA THR A 23 -1.98 -8.75 -13.59
C THR A 23 -1.53 -9.16 -12.19
N LYS A 24 -1.87 -10.39 -11.78
CA LYS A 24 -1.46 -10.92 -10.46
C LYS A 24 0.05 -10.83 -10.22
N LYS A 25 0.86 -10.88 -11.28
CA LYS A 25 2.32 -10.75 -11.23
C LYS A 25 2.75 -9.32 -10.91
N GLU A 26 2.20 -8.32 -11.61
CA GLU A 26 2.52 -6.90 -11.36
C GLU A 26 2.12 -6.47 -9.94
N LEU A 27 1.01 -7.01 -9.42
CA LEU A 27 0.59 -6.82 -8.02
C LEU A 27 1.60 -7.39 -7.02
N GLN A 28 2.13 -8.59 -7.29
CA GLN A 28 3.14 -9.23 -6.45
C GLN A 28 4.48 -8.49 -6.50
N GLU A 29 4.92 -8.06 -7.68
CA GLU A 29 6.14 -7.28 -7.84
C GLU A 29 6.04 -5.94 -7.10
N SER A 30 4.93 -5.21 -7.29
CA SER A 30 4.68 -3.94 -6.59
C SER A 30 4.66 -4.13 -5.07
N THR A 31 4.01 -5.18 -4.59
CA THR A 31 3.95 -5.48 -3.14
C THR A 31 5.32 -5.88 -2.59
N THR A 32 6.11 -6.62 -3.35
CA THR A 32 7.47 -7.04 -2.95
C THR A 32 8.38 -5.83 -2.77
N ILE A 33 8.33 -4.86 -3.69
CA ILE A 33 9.10 -3.61 -3.59
C ILE A 33 8.70 -2.83 -2.33
N VAL A 34 7.40 -2.66 -2.10
CA VAL A 34 6.88 -1.98 -0.91
C VAL A 34 7.37 -2.66 0.37
N LEU A 35 7.34 -3.99 0.41
CA LEU A 35 7.77 -4.78 1.57
C LEU A 35 9.26 -4.58 1.89
N VAL A 36 10.11 -4.56 0.86
CA VAL A 36 11.54 -4.26 1.01
C VAL A 36 11.76 -2.86 1.56
N VAL A 37 11.07 -1.85 1.01
CA VAL A 37 11.18 -0.47 1.47
C VAL A 37 10.74 -0.34 2.93
N CYS A 38 9.62 -0.98 3.31
CA CYS A 38 9.15 -0.99 4.70
C CYS A 38 10.18 -1.60 5.66
N ILE A 39 10.88 -2.68 5.28
CA ILE A 39 11.93 -3.28 6.11
C ILE A 39 13.09 -2.32 6.32
N ILE A 40 13.52 -1.61 5.28
CA ILE A 40 14.60 -0.62 5.37
C ILE A 40 14.22 0.51 6.33
N PHE A 41 13.01 1.05 6.19
CA PHE A 41 12.51 2.09 7.09
C PHE A 41 12.41 1.60 8.54
N ALA A 42 11.90 0.38 8.75
CA ALA A 42 11.81 -0.20 10.08
C ALA A 42 13.19 -0.33 10.74
N ALA A 43 14.20 -0.81 10.00
CA ALA A 43 15.57 -0.90 10.49
C ALA A 43 16.18 0.47 10.80
N PHE A 44 15.92 1.47 9.95
CA PHE A 44 16.39 2.84 10.17
C PHE A 44 15.78 3.46 11.43
N VAL A 45 14.46 3.37 11.59
CA VAL A 45 13.76 3.89 12.79
C VAL A 45 14.28 3.18 14.04
N TYR A 46 14.42 1.85 14.00
CA TYR A 46 14.98 1.09 15.11
C TYR A 46 16.39 1.55 15.53
N LEU A 47 17.27 1.82 14.55
CA LEU A 47 18.60 2.35 14.80
C LEU A 47 18.55 3.73 15.46
N VAL A 48 17.71 4.62 14.95
CA VAL A 48 17.55 5.98 15.49
C VAL A 48 17.00 5.94 16.91
N ASP A 49 15.96 5.16 17.16
CA ASP A 49 15.36 5.00 18.50
C ASP A 49 16.37 4.45 19.51
N THR A 50 17.17 3.46 19.09
CA THR A 50 18.22 2.86 19.92
C THR A 50 19.34 3.86 20.21
N ALA A 51 19.79 4.60 19.19
CA ALA A 51 20.84 5.61 19.33
C ALA A 51 20.41 6.73 20.28
N ILE A 52 19.19 7.26 20.12
CA ILE A 52 18.63 8.28 21.01
C ILE A 52 18.49 7.74 22.44
N SER A 53 17.96 6.53 22.60
CA SER A 53 17.80 5.89 23.92
C SER A 53 19.14 5.69 24.65
N GLN A 54 20.18 5.26 23.93
CA GLN A 54 21.52 5.11 24.48
C GLN A 54 22.13 6.46 24.87
N VAL A 55 22.00 7.49 24.02
CA VAL A 55 22.50 8.84 24.33
C VAL A 55 21.83 9.41 25.56
N LEU A 56 20.50 9.29 25.67
CA LEU A 56 19.75 9.75 26.83
C LEU A 56 20.17 9.01 28.12
N LYS A 57 20.36 7.70 28.06
CA LYS A 57 20.83 6.88 29.19
C LYS A 57 22.28 7.19 29.60
N ASN A 58 23.08 7.75 28.71
CA ASN A 58 24.46 8.12 29.01
C ASN A 58 24.58 9.53 29.61
N ILE A 59 23.53 10.36 29.44
CA ILE A 59 23.45 11.73 29.96
C ILE A 59 22.71 11.79 31.32
N PHE A 60 21.70 10.94 31.52
CA PHE A 60 20.97 10.76 32.79
C PHE A 60 21.43 9.52 33.55
#